data_AF-A0A924T912-F1
#
_entry.id   AF-A0A924T912-F1
#
_cell.length_a   1.000
_cell.length_b   1.000
_cell.length_c   1.000
_cell.angle_alpha   90.00
_cell.angle_beta   90.00
_cell.angle_gamma   90.00
#
_symmetry.space_group_name_H-M   'P 1'
#
loop_
_entity.id
_entity.type
_entity.pdbx_description
1 polymer ?
#
loop_
_entity_poly.entity_id
_entity_poly.type
_entity_poly.pdbx_seq_one_letter_code
_entity_poly.pdbx_strand_id
1 'polypeptide(L)'
;MLTTVGQTWQPVTMQATVLGPAPVFKKTASINSVALGLEVAEFLDGAKAALMRHHGAVTGEASVSDAFARAIYLEENAHRQYLALQIGTPQPLSEDECAVIGRNPARPVILQKSGRTTSANVFKRVFEPALPRSGQTLQP
;
A
#
# COMPACT_ATOMS: atom_id res chain seq x y z
N MET A 1 7.52 10.48 -5.41
CA MET A 1 7.31 9.45 -6.46
C MET A 1 6.18 9.81 -7.43
N LEU A 2 4.98 10.27 -7.01
CA LEU A 2 4.02 10.93 -7.93
C LEU A 2 3.69 12.37 -7.48
N THR A 3 3.49 12.55 -6.17
CA THR A 3 3.14 13.86 -5.58
C THR A 3 4.22 14.93 -5.74
N THR A 4 5.49 14.54 -5.90
CA THR A 4 6.61 15.48 -6.13
C THR A 4 6.54 16.18 -7.49
N VAL A 5 5.90 15.55 -8.48
CA VAL A 5 5.73 16.08 -9.83
C VAL A 5 4.28 16.47 -10.13
N GLY A 6 3.46 16.60 -9.09
CA GLY A 6 2.04 16.96 -9.21
C GLY A 6 1.15 15.88 -9.82
N GLN A 7 1.64 14.66 -9.99
CA GLN A 7 0.84 13.54 -10.50
C GLN A 7 -0.06 12.98 -9.41
N THR A 8 -1.33 12.76 -9.76
CA THR A 8 -2.30 12.06 -8.91
C THR A 8 -2.12 10.55 -9.04
N TRP A 9 -2.31 9.81 -7.96
CA TRP A 9 -2.35 8.36 -8.04
C TRP A 9 -3.63 7.89 -8.74
N GLN A 10 -3.50 6.90 -9.63
CA GLN A 10 -4.60 6.35 -10.40
C GLN A 10 -4.55 4.81 -10.39
N PRO A 11 -5.69 4.10 -10.31
CA PRO A 11 -5.71 2.65 -10.29
C PRO A 11 -5.40 2.08 -11.69
N VAL A 12 -4.13 1.82 -11.97
CA VAL A 12 -3.66 1.25 -13.25
C VAL A 12 -3.49 -0.27 -13.20
N THR A 13 -3.87 -0.88 -12.08
CA THR A 13 -3.87 -2.33 -11.87
C THR A 13 -5.12 -2.80 -11.15
N MET A 14 -5.53 -4.03 -11.44
CA MET A 14 -6.69 -4.67 -10.79
C MET A 14 -6.52 -4.77 -9.27
N GLN A 15 -5.30 -5.03 -8.79
CA GLN A 15 -5.01 -5.17 -7.37
C GLN A 15 -5.19 -3.86 -6.61
N ALA A 16 -4.94 -2.72 -7.26
CA ALA A 16 -5.08 -1.40 -6.65
C ALA A 16 -6.52 -1.05 -6.29
N THR A 17 -7.50 -1.67 -6.94
CA THR A 17 -8.94 -1.41 -6.71
C THR A 17 -9.36 -1.65 -5.25
N VAL A 18 -8.65 -2.51 -4.51
CA VAL A 18 -8.95 -2.79 -3.10
C VAL A 18 -8.75 -1.56 -2.19
N LEU A 19 -7.94 -0.59 -2.63
CA LEU A 19 -7.61 0.64 -1.89
C LEU A 19 -8.71 1.69 -2.02
N GLY A 20 -9.46 1.70 -3.12
CA GLY A 20 -10.29 2.85 -3.48
C GLY A 20 -9.44 4.09 -3.80
N PRO A 21 -10.02 5.30 -3.74
CA PRO A 21 -9.30 6.55 -3.95
C PRO A 21 -8.16 6.73 -2.92
N ALA A 22 -7.06 7.34 -3.37
CA ALA A 22 -5.92 7.72 -2.53
C ALA A 22 -5.73 9.25 -2.55
N PRO A 23 -6.44 10.00 -1.69
CA PRO A 23 -6.35 11.47 -1.65
C PRO A 23 -4.96 11.95 -1.21
N VAL A 24 -4.63 13.21 -1.53
CA VAL A 24 -3.33 13.81 -1.24
C VAL A 24 -3.44 14.79 -0.06
N PHE A 25 -2.78 14.47 1.05
CA PHE A 25 -2.58 15.39 2.16
C PHE A 25 -1.65 16.52 1.72
N LYS A 26 -2.17 17.75 1.71
CA LYS A 26 -1.51 18.90 1.06
C LYS A 26 -0.43 19.56 1.91
N LYS A 27 -0.54 19.50 3.24
CA LYS A 27 0.42 20.13 4.15
C LYS A 27 1.77 19.41 4.03
N THR A 28 2.81 20.17 3.72
CA THR A 28 4.19 19.66 3.66
C THR A 28 4.80 19.83 5.05
N ALA A 29 4.99 18.72 5.78
CA ALA A 29 5.58 18.70 7.11
C ALA A 29 6.27 17.36 7.35
N SER A 30 7.27 17.35 8.24
CA SER A 30 7.76 16.10 8.83
C SER A 30 6.75 15.66 9.89
N ILE A 31 6.09 14.51 9.68
CA ILE A 31 5.09 14.00 10.61
C ILE A 31 5.82 13.32 11.78
N ASN A 32 6.24 14.13 12.75
CA ASN A 32 7.08 13.71 13.87
C ASN A 32 6.47 14.04 15.24
N SER A 33 5.21 14.46 15.27
CA SER A 33 4.46 14.79 16.48
C SER A 33 3.10 14.10 16.49
N VAL A 34 2.56 13.85 17.69
CA VAL A 34 1.23 13.26 17.86
C VAL A 34 0.15 14.13 17.23
N ALA A 35 0.23 15.45 17.38
CA ALA A 35 -0.73 16.38 16.79
C ALA A 35 -0.78 16.28 15.26
N LEU A 36 0.38 16.20 14.58
CA LEU A 36 0.43 16.01 13.13
C LEU A 36 -0.04 14.60 12.73
N GLY A 37 0.26 13.58 13.54
CA GLY A 37 -0.24 12.23 13.31
C GLY A 37 -1.76 12.16 13.35
N LEU A 38 -2.38 12.84 14.32
CA LEU A 38 -3.85 12.95 14.43
C LEU A 38 -4.44 13.71 13.24
N GLU A 39 -3.79 14.80 12.79
CA GLU A 39 -4.25 15.52 11.60
C GLU A 39 -4.23 14.64 10.34
N VAL A 40 -3.19 13.80 10.17
CA VAL A 40 -3.13 12.83 9.06
C VAL A 40 -4.20 11.74 9.22
N ALA A 41 -4.45 11.28 10.44
CA ALA A 41 -5.49 10.28 10.72
C ALA A 41 -6.89 10.84 10.43
N GLU A 42 -7.17 12.08 10.82
CA GLU A 42 -8.40 12.80 10.49
C GLU A 42 -8.54 12.99 8.98
N PHE A 43 -7.45 13.38 8.28
CA PHE A 43 -7.46 13.51 6.83
C PHE A 43 -7.76 12.20 6.10
N LEU A 44 -7.31 11.08 6.66
CA LEU A 44 -7.56 9.77 6.07
C LEU A 44 -9.06 9.45 6.07
N ASP A 45 -9.83 9.88 7.08
CA ASP A 45 -11.31 9.83 7.16
C ASP A 45 -11.94 8.53 6.59
N GLY A 46 -11.44 7.38 7.02
CA GLY A 46 -11.95 6.07 6.56
C GLY A 46 -11.50 5.65 5.16
N ALA A 47 -10.77 6.49 4.41
CA ALA A 47 -10.01 6.04 3.26
C ALA A 47 -8.94 5.02 3.68
N LYS A 48 -8.65 4.07 2.80
CA LYS A 48 -7.70 2.99 3.13
C LYS A 48 -6.24 3.40 2.91
N ALA A 49 -6.03 4.45 2.13
CA ALA A 49 -4.72 4.97 1.77
C ALA A 49 -4.80 6.46 1.49
N ALA A 50 -3.71 7.17 1.75
CA ALA A 50 -3.51 8.56 1.34
C ALA A 50 -2.07 8.79 0.92
N LEU A 51 -1.86 9.70 -0.02
CA LEU A 51 -0.54 10.22 -0.35
C LEU A 51 -0.27 11.49 0.45
N MET A 52 1.00 11.80 0.67
CA MET A 52 1.45 13.02 1.34
C MET A 52 2.34 13.81 0.38
N ARG A 53 2.02 15.09 0.20
CA ARG A 53 2.74 15.97 -0.74
C ARG A 53 4.22 16.08 -0.33
N HIS A 54 5.12 15.77 -1.27
CA HIS A 54 6.59 15.77 -1.10
C HIS A 54 7.14 14.80 -0.03
N HIS A 55 6.33 13.85 0.46
CA HIS A 55 6.74 12.96 1.55
C HIS A 55 6.66 11.49 1.15
N GLY A 56 5.46 10.94 1.05
CA GLY A 56 5.27 9.51 0.82
C GLY A 56 3.79 9.16 0.82
N ALA A 57 3.45 8.05 1.46
CA ALA A 57 2.07 7.58 1.59
C ALA A 57 1.83 6.95 2.96
N VAL A 58 0.56 6.84 3.32
CA VAL A 58 0.08 6.18 4.54
C VAL A 58 -1.10 5.28 4.20
N THR A 59 -1.24 4.17 4.92
CA THR A 59 -2.37 3.24 4.82
C THR A 59 -2.91 2.93 6.20
N GLY A 60 -4.23 2.88 6.33
CA GLY A 60 -4.91 2.58 7.60
C GLY A 60 -5.80 1.35 7.45
N GLU A 61 -5.70 0.43 8.41
CA GLU A 61 -6.57 -0.74 8.56
C GLU A 61 -6.63 -1.18 10.02
N ALA A 62 -7.61 -2.02 10.34
CA ALA A 62 -7.75 -2.60 11.68
C ALA A 62 -6.60 -3.55 12.05
N SER A 63 -5.93 -4.14 11.06
CA SER A 63 -4.79 -5.05 11.24
C SER A 63 -3.53 -4.49 10.58
N VAL A 64 -2.39 -4.61 11.28
CA VAL A 64 -1.08 -4.21 10.75
C VAL A 64 -0.74 -4.99 9.47
N SER A 65 -1.08 -6.27 9.40
CA SER A 65 -0.83 -7.09 8.21
C SER A 65 -1.63 -6.61 7.01
N ASP A 66 -2.88 -6.18 7.22
CA ASP A 66 -3.74 -5.65 6.15
C ASP A 66 -3.29 -4.25 5.73
N ALA A 67 -2.94 -3.39 6.68
CA ALA A 67 -2.35 -2.08 6.39
C ALA A 67 -1.08 -2.23 5.54
N PHE A 68 -0.22 -3.19 5.91
CA PHE A 68 1.00 -3.45 5.17
C PHE A 68 0.74 -4.02 3.76
N ALA A 69 -0.20 -4.96 3.61
CA ALA A 69 -0.58 -5.48 2.30
C ALA A 69 -1.11 -4.36 1.39
N ARG A 70 -1.89 -3.42 1.95
CA ARG A 70 -2.35 -2.22 1.23
C ARG A 70 -1.21 -1.30 0.84
N ALA A 71 -0.24 -1.07 1.72
CA ALA A 71 0.93 -0.25 1.41
C ALA A 71 1.70 -0.84 0.21
N ILE A 72 1.82 -2.18 0.15
CA ILE A 72 2.41 -2.86 -1.02
C ILE A 72 1.60 -2.59 -2.29
N TYR A 73 0.28 -2.77 -2.28
CA TYR A 73 -0.53 -2.53 -3.47
C TYR A 73 -0.50 -1.07 -3.92
N LEU A 74 -0.45 -0.13 -2.97
CA LEU A 74 -0.38 1.29 -3.25
C LEU A 74 0.92 1.64 -4.00
N GLU A 75 2.05 1.16 -3.48
CA GLU A 75 3.39 1.39 -4.06
C GLU A 75 3.56 0.69 -5.40
N GLU A 76 3.16 -0.58 -5.49
CA GLU A 76 3.30 -1.41 -6.68
C GLU A 76 2.45 -0.86 -7.85
N ASN A 77 1.29 -0.28 -7.53
CA ASN A 77 0.49 0.48 -8.50
C ASN A 77 1.15 1.82 -8.88
N ALA A 78 1.64 2.59 -7.90
CA ALA A 78 2.31 3.87 -8.17
C ALA A 78 3.54 3.68 -9.07
N HIS A 79 4.31 2.61 -8.84
CA HIS A 79 5.45 2.25 -9.66
C HIS A 79 5.03 1.89 -11.09
N ARG A 80 3.98 1.09 -11.29
CA ARG A 80 3.44 0.83 -12.63
C ARG A 80 2.93 2.09 -13.31
N GLN A 81 2.26 2.98 -12.59
CA GLN A 81 1.81 4.26 -13.13
C GLN A 81 3.01 5.10 -13.58
N TYR A 82 4.07 5.17 -12.77
CA TYR A 82 5.32 5.84 -13.14
C TYR A 82 5.95 5.25 -14.41
N LEU A 83 6.03 3.92 -14.52
CA LEU A 83 6.56 3.25 -15.72
C LEU A 83 5.69 3.49 -16.95
N ALA A 84 4.37 3.43 -16.81
CA ALA A 84 3.43 3.72 -17.89
C ALA A 84 3.58 5.15 -18.42
N LEU A 85 3.80 6.13 -17.52
CA LEU A 85 4.08 7.52 -17.88
C LEU A 85 5.35 7.70 -18.73
N GLN A 86 6.31 6.76 -18.68
CA GLN A 86 7.52 6.84 -19.51
C GLN A 86 7.27 6.45 -20.98
N ILE A 87 6.21 5.68 -21.23
CA ILE A 87 5.92 5.11 -22.56
C ILE A 87 4.55 5.57 -23.12
N GLY A 88 3.80 6.38 -22.38
CA GLY A 88 2.51 6.90 -22.80
C GLY A 88 1.69 7.54 -21.70
N THR A 89 0.39 7.65 -21.94
CA THR A 89 -0.60 8.12 -20.95
C THR A 89 -1.29 6.92 -20.32
N PRO A 90 -1.23 6.73 -18.99
CA PRO A 90 -1.94 5.63 -18.33
C PRO A 90 -3.45 5.70 -18.61
N GLN A 91 -4.06 4.53 -18.83
CA GLN A 91 -5.51 4.36 -18.88
C GLN A 91 -5.95 3.72 -17.56
N PRO A 92 -6.42 4.52 -16.58
CA PRO A 92 -6.83 3.97 -15.30
C PRO A 92 -8.15 3.20 -15.43
N LEU A 93 -8.36 2.27 -14.50
CA LEU A 93 -9.64 1.60 -14.34
C LEU A 93 -10.72 2.64 -14.02
N SER A 94 -11.88 2.47 -14.65
CA SER A 94 -13.08 3.25 -14.36
C SER A 94 -13.61 2.97 -12.95
N GLU A 95 -14.47 3.86 -12.46
CA GLU A 95 -15.13 3.70 -11.16
C GLU A 95 -15.96 2.41 -11.09
N ASP A 96 -16.66 2.07 -12.17
CA ASP A 96 -17.46 0.84 -12.26
C ASP A 96 -16.59 -0.42 -12.21
N GLU A 97 -15.48 -0.43 -12.96
CA GLU A 97 -14.50 -1.53 -12.89
C GLU A 97 -13.96 -1.66 -11.48
N CYS A 98 -13.53 -0.55 -10.86
CA CYS A 98 -13.05 -0.55 -9.49
C CYS A 98 -14.09 -1.10 -8.50
N ALA A 99 -15.36 -0.72 -8.66
CA ALA A 99 -16.44 -1.19 -7.82
C ALA A 99 -16.72 -2.69 -7.99
N VAL A 100 -16.62 -3.24 -9.21
CA VAL A 100 -16.82 -4.67 -9.48
C VAL A 100 -15.63 -5.49 -8.97
N ILE A 101 -14.40 -5.07 -9.27
CA ILE A 101 -13.18 -5.81 -8.95
C ILE A 101 -12.88 -5.73 -7.45
N GLY A 102 -13.01 -4.54 -6.85
CA GLY A 102 -12.71 -4.30 -5.44
C GLY A 102 -13.63 -5.04 -4.47
N ARG A 103 -14.79 -5.53 -4.95
CA ARG A 103 -15.70 -6.40 -4.17
C ARG A 103 -15.21 -7.83 -4.03
N ASN A 104 -14.26 -8.28 -4.87
CA ASN A 104 -13.62 -9.58 -4.71
C ASN A 104 -12.36 -9.39 -3.86
N PRO A 105 -12.40 -9.69 -2.55
CA PRO A 105 -11.24 -9.46 -1.69
C PRO A 105 -10.06 -10.25 -2.23
N ALA A 106 -8.96 -9.54 -2.52
CA ALA A 106 -7.71 -10.18 -2.85
C ALA A 106 -7.36 -11.16 -1.72
N ARG A 107 -7.52 -12.47 -1.98
CA ARG A 107 -7.06 -13.49 -1.05
C ARG A 107 -5.57 -13.24 -0.79
N PRO A 108 -5.09 -13.32 0.46
CA PRO A 108 -3.67 -13.13 0.80
C PRO A 108 -2.72 -14.07 0.01
N VAL A 109 -3.24 -15.09 -0.67
CA VAL A 109 -2.52 -15.94 -1.62
C VAL A 109 -1.88 -15.15 -2.78
N ILE A 110 -2.44 -14.01 -3.20
CA ILE A 110 -1.84 -13.18 -4.27
C ILE A 110 -0.56 -12.49 -3.79
N LEU A 111 -0.46 -12.16 -2.50
CA LEU A 111 0.76 -11.63 -1.88
C LEU A 111 1.93 -12.64 -1.97
N GLN A 112 1.61 -13.94 -2.00
CA GLN A 112 2.62 -15.00 -2.21
C GLN A 112 3.03 -15.16 -3.68
N LYS A 113 2.14 -14.88 -4.64
CA LYS A 113 2.38 -15.16 -6.07
C LYS A 113 2.97 -13.98 -6.85
N SER A 114 2.76 -12.73 -6.40
CA SER A 114 3.38 -11.54 -7.02
C SER A 114 4.83 -11.31 -6.59
N GLY A 115 5.38 -12.17 -5.73
CA GLY A 115 6.75 -12.11 -5.25
C GLY A 115 7.77 -12.53 -6.30
N ARG A 116 8.12 -11.62 -7.21
CA ARG A 116 9.48 -11.57 -7.74
C ARG A 116 10.19 -10.36 -7.15
N THR A 117 10.87 -10.66 -6.04
CA THR A 117 11.98 -9.91 -5.45
C THR A 117 11.54 -8.78 -4.48
N THR A 118 11.92 -8.93 -3.21
CA THR A 118 11.81 -7.97 -2.09
C THR A 118 10.54 -8.04 -1.23
N SER A 119 9.35 -7.63 -1.69
CA SER A 119 8.21 -7.38 -0.78
C SER A 119 7.62 -8.62 -0.07
N ALA A 120 7.57 -9.78 -0.75
CA ALA A 120 7.11 -11.03 -0.15
C ALA A 120 8.09 -11.56 0.92
N ASN A 121 9.40 -11.34 0.72
CA ASN A 121 10.42 -11.70 1.71
C ASN A 121 10.37 -10.78 2.92
N VAL A 122 10.05 -9.50 2.74
CA VAL A 122 9.81 -8.57 3.85
C VAL A 122 8.57 -8.98 4.63
N PHE A 123 7.45 -9.32 3.97
CA PHE A 123 6.25 -9.78 4.68
C PHE A 123 6.52 -11.04 5.52
N LYS A 124 7.14 -12.06 4.92
CA LYS A 124 7.52 -13.28 5.65
C LYS A 124 8.45 -12.99 6.82
N ARG A 125 9.45 -12.13 6.62
CA ARG A 125 10.42 -11.78 7.66
C ARG A 125 9.83 -10.95 8.80
N VAL A 126 8.80 -10.14 8.53
CA VAL A 126 8.19 -9.25 9.53
C VAL A 126 7.02 -9.94 10.26
N PHE A 127 6.28 -10.84 9.60
CA PHE A 127 5.00 -11.34 10.12
C PHE A 127 4.91 -12.86 10.29
N GLU A 128 5.87 -13.68 9.81
CA GLU A 128 5.94 -15.08 10.22
C GLU A 128 6.70 -15.18 11.55
N PRO A 129 6.16 -15.86 12.59
CA PRO A 129 6.93 -16.13 13.79
C PRO A 129 8.16 -16.95 13.41
N ALA A 130 9.32 -16.60 13.96
CA ALA A 130 10.53 -17.41 13.79
C ALA A 130 10.21 -18.84 14.22
N LEU A 131 10.11 -19.75 13.25
CA LEU A 131 10.00 -21.18 13.53
C LEU A 131 11.15 -21.53 14.49
N PRO A 132 10.86 -22.13 15.67
CA PRO A 132 11.92 -22.55 16.56
C PRO A 132 12.84 -23.48 15.78
N ARG A 133 14.14 -23.18 15.79
CA ARG A 133 15.13 -24.04 15.16
C ARG A 133 15.01 -25.42 15.82
N SER A 134 14.55 -26.40 15.06
CA SER A 134 14.54 -27.80 15.48
C SER A 134 15.97 -28.20 15.84
N GLY A 135 16.28 -28.30 17.13
CA GLY A 135 17.62 -28.72 17.57
C GLY A 135 18.13 -28.26 18.93
N GLN A 136 17.32 -27.63 19.81
CA GLN A 136 17.69 -27.54 21.23
C GLN A 136 16.86 -28.52 22.04
N THR A 137 17.35 -29.76 22.09
CA THR A 137 17.07 -30.71 23.15
C THR A 137 17.53 -30.08 24.47
N LEU A 138 16.58 -29.68 25.31
CA LEU A 138 16.82 -29.50 26.73
C LEU A 138 17.15 -30.89 27.30
N GLN A 139 18.40 -31.09 27.70
CA GLN A 139 18.79 -32.22 28.54
C GLN A 139 18.54 -31.87 30.02
N PRO A 140 18.25 -32.88 30.85
CA PRO A 140 17.56 -32.74 32.14
C PRO A 140 18.36 -32.04 33.24
#